data_AF-A0A1Y1WAJ4-F1
#
_entry.id   AF-A0A1Y1WAJ4-F1
#
_cell.length_a   1.000
_cell.length_b   1.000
_cell.length_c   1.000
_cell.angle_alpha   90.00
_cell.angle_beta   90.00
_cell.angle_gamma   90.00
#
_symmetry.space_group_name_H-M   'P 1'
#
loop_
_entity.id
_entity.type
_entity.pdbx_description
1 polymer ?
#
loop_
_entity_poly.entity_id
_entity_poly.type
_entity_poly.pdbx_seq_one_letter_code
_entity_poly.pdbx_strand_id
1 'polypeptide(L)' 'CNRAFSRQYNMRTHRLTHDPESGASRPFSCDHCHRTFTRKHDLTRHHMLHDDSKAFKCKTCGRGFARLDVLERH' A
#
# COMPACT_ATOMS: atom_id res chain seq x y z
N CYS A 1 -4.10 -5.45 23.73
CA CYS A 1 -5.35 -5.20 22.97
C CYS A 1 -6.04 -6.53 22.64
N ASN A 2 -7.37 -6.56 22.44
CA ASN A 2 -8.12 -7.80 22.16
C ASN A 2 -8.60 -7.92 20.69
N ARG A 3 -7.77 -7.51 19.72
CA ARG A 3 -8.10 -7.61 18.30
C ARG A 3 -7.79 -9.00 17.77
N ALA A 4 -8.77 -9.63 17.13
CA ALA A 4 -8.59 -10.84 16.34
C ALA A 4 -8.28 -10.49 14.88
N PHE A 5 -7.36 -11.26 14.27
CA PHE A 5 -6.99 -11.07 12.87
C PHE A 5 -7.18 -12.38 12.11
N SER A 6 -7.91 -12.32 10.99
CA SER A 6 -8.09 -13.47 10.09
C SER A 6 -6.84 -13.81 9.27
N ARG A 7 -5.82 -12.93 9.25
CA ARG A 7 -4.59 -13.12 8.49
C ARG A 7 -3.37 -12.83 9.35
N GLN A 8 -2.39 -13.73 9.33
CA GLN A 8 -1.15 -13.65 10.14
C GLN A 8 -0.38 -12.34 9.92
N TYR A 9 -0.29 -11.87 8.67
CA TYR A 9 0.41 -10.63 8.38
C TYR A 9 -0.30 -9.40 8.96
N ASN A 10 -1.64 -9.39 9.08
CA ASN A 10 -2.38 -8.29 9.70
C ASN A 10 -2.05 -8.20 11.20
N MET A 11 -1.96 -9.35 11.88
CA MET A 11 -1.51 -9.43 13.27
C MET A 11 -0.06 -8.94 13.40
N ARG A 12 0.84 -9.37 12.50
CA ARG A 12 2.25 -8.94 12.50
C ARG A 12 2.39 -7.43 12.31
N THR A 13 1.62 -6.83 11.40
CA THR A 13 1.57 -5.35 11.25
C THR A 13 0.94 -4.66 12.44
N HIS A 14 -0.07 -5.25 13.06
CA HIS A 14 -0.70 -4.65 14.23
C HIS A 14 0.24 -4.63 15.42
N ARG A 15 1.11 -5.65 15.56
CA ARG A 15 2.12 -5.67 16.63
C ARG A 15 3.05 -4.45 16.60
N LEU A 16 3.33 -3.89 15.42
CA LEU A 16 4.11 -2.64 15.26
C LEU A 16 3.46 -1.43 15.95
N THR A 17 2.14 -1.45 16.20
CA THR A 17 1.49 -0.36 16.93
C THR A 17 1.73 -0.42 18.44
N HIS A 18 2.15 -1.58 18.95
CA HIS A 18 2.48 -1.77 20.37
C HIS A 18 3.99 -1.75 20.60
N ASP A 19 4.75 -2.24 19.62
CA ASP A 19 6.21 -2.31 19.68
C ASP A 19 6.80 -2.03 18.29
N PRO A 20 7.11 -0.74 17.99
CA PRO A 20 7.70 -0.32 16.72
C PRO A 20 9.11 -0.88 16.49
N GLU A 21 9.83 -1.27 17.56
CA GLU A 21 11.17 -1.83 17.50
C GLU A 21 11.17 -3.33 17.17
N SER A 22 10.04 -4.02 17.35
CA SER A 22 9.90 -5.47 17.15
C SER A 22 9.98 -5.96 15.69
N GLY A 23 10.89 -5.44 14.86
CA GLY A 23 11.47 -6.14 13.70
C GLY A 23 10.48 -6.73 12.70
N ALA A 24 9.20 -6.33 12.71
CA ALA A 24 8.28 -6.61 11.62
C ALA A 24 8.65 -5.64 10.51
N SER A 25 9.82 -5.92 9.93
CA SER A 25 10.40 -5.27 8.78
C SER A 25 9.26 -5.04 7.79
N ARG A 26 8.98 -3.79 7.48
CA ARG A 26 8.26 -3.42 6.26
C ARG A 26 9.25 -3.74 5.15
N PRO A 27 9.30 -4.99 4.65
CA PRO A 27 10.47 -5.51 3.95
C PRO A 27 10.57 -4.94 2.53
N PHE A 28 9.57 -4.15 2.14
CA PHE A 28 9.44 -3.55 0.84
C PHE A 28 9.65 -2.05 0.99
N SER A 29 10.85 -1.56 0.70
CA SER A 29 11.15 -0.12 0.62
C SER A 29 11.02 0.39 -0.81
N CYS A 30 10.61 1.64 -0.94
CA CYS A 30 10.74 2.39 -2.19
C CYS A 30 12.15 2.96 -2.28
N ASP A 31 12.84 2.71 -3.39
CA ASP A 31 14.21 3.19 -3.57
C ASP A 31 14.28 4.68 -3.92
N HIS A 32 13.16 5.28 -4.36
CA HIS A 32 13.10 6.71 -4.70
C HIS A 32 12.83 7.62 -3.50
N CYS A 33 12.00 7.20 -2.53
CA CYS A 33 11.62 8.03 -1.38
C CYS A 33 11.80 7.35 -0.03
N HIS A 34 12.40 6.16 0.00
CA HIS A 34 12.67 5.34 1.19
C HIS A 34 11.43 5.00 2.03
N ARG A 35 10.23 5.20 1.47
CA ARG A 35 8.99 4.82 2.13
C ARG A 35 8.87 3.30 2.18
N THR A 36 8.52 2.76 3.34
CA THR A 36 8.45 1.32 3.54
C THR A 36 7.01 0.81 3.55
N PHE A 37 6.81 -0.42 3.11
CA PHE A 37 5.51 -1.09 2.97
C PHE A 37 5.59 -2.50 3.53
N THR A 38 4.47 -2.96 4.08
CA THR A 38 4.40 -4.34 4.61
C THR A 38 4.05 -5.36 3.53
N ARG A 39 3.53 -4.92 2.37
CA ARG A 39 3.15 -5.81 1.26
C ARG A 39 3.79 -5.37 -0.05
N LYS A 40 4.24 -6.34 -0.85
CA LYS A 40 4.84 -6.07 -2.17
C LYS A 40 3.90 -5.32 -3.11
N HIS A 41 2.61 -5.69 -3.16
CA HIS A 41 1.65 -4.99 -4.02
C HIS A 41 1.41 -3.53 -3.61
N ASP A 42 1.57 -3.20 -2.32
CA ASP A 42 1.47 -1.82 -1.86
C ASP A 42 2.68 -1.00 -2.33
N LEU A 43 3.89 -1.58 -2.33
CA LEU A 43 5.09 -0.98 -2.91
C LEU A 43 4.95 -0.82 -4.43
N THR A 44 4.54 -1.86 -5.15
CA THR A 44 4.35 -1.80 -6.61
C THR A 44 3.35 -0.73 -7.01
N ARG A 45 2.21 -0.64 -6.30
CA ARG A 45 1.24 0.44 -6.51
C ARG A 45 1.81 1.81 -6.17
N HIS A 46 2.67 1.91 -5.16
CA HIS A 46 3.32 3.15 -4.83
C HIS A 46 4.31 3.60 -5.91
N HIS A 47 5.05 2.68 -6.54
CA HIS A 47 5.93 3.01 -7.68
C HIS A 47 5.15 3.63 -8.84
N MET A 48 3.90 3.20 -9.07
CA MET A 48 3.05 3.80 -10.10
C MET A 48 2.80 5.31 -9.90
N LEU A 49 2.97 5.82 -8.67
CA LEU A 49 2.86 7.25 -8.37
C LEU A 49 4.14 8.02 -8.74
N HIS A 50 5.30 7.37 -8.78
CA HIS A 50 6.54 7.97 -9.23
C HIS A 50 6.59 8.06 -10.76
N ASP A 51 6.10 7.02 -11.44
CA ASP A 51 6.11 6.96 -12.91
C ASP A 51 4.93 7.69 -13.57
N ASP A 52 4.10 8.40 -12.79
CA ASP A 52 2.80 8.95 -13.22
C ASP A 52 1.91 7.93 -13.97
N SER A 53 2.15 6.64 -13.75
CA SER A 53 1.52 5.57 -14.49
C SER A 53 0.07 5.43 -14.00
N LYS A 54 -0.85 5.97 -14.80
CA LYS A 54 -2.28 5.89 -14.55
C LYS A 54 -2.85 4.70 -15.31
N ALA A 55 -2.80 3.53 -14.68
CA ALA A 55 -3.27 2.27 -15.26
C ALA A 55 -4.79 2.26 -15.53
N PHE A 56 -5.57 3.02 -14.77
CA PHE A 56 -7.02 3.06 -14.88
C PHE A 56 -7.47 4.41 -15.42
N LYS A 57 -8.29 4.44 -16.46
CA LYS A 57 -8.82 5.69 -17.03
C LYS A 57 -10.34 5.70 -16.96
N CYS A 58 -10.89 6.83 -16.53
CA CYS A 58 -12.32 7.08 -16.65
C CYS A 58 -12.69 7.19 -18.13
N LYS A 59 -13.63 6.36 -18.58
CA LYS A 59 -14.09 6.37 -19.97
C LYS A 59 -14.87 7.64 -20.32
N THR A 60 -15.48 8.29 -19.34
CA THR A 60 -16.32 9.47 -19.54
C THR A 60 -15.49 10.75 -19.64
N CYS A 61 -14.56 10.98 -18.72
CA CYS A 61 -13.78 12.23 -18.66
C CYS A 61 -12.30 12.06 -19.05
N GLY A 62 -11.83 10.83 -19.32
CA GLY A 62 -10.44 10.55 -19.68
C GLY A 62 -9.43 10.62 -18.53
N ARG A 63 -9.86 11.01 -17.32
CA ARG A 63 -8.98 11.15 -16.16
C ARG A 63 -8.37 9.80 -15.77
N GLY A 64 -7.05 9.78 -15.61
CA GLY A 64 -6.31 8.60 -15.19
C GLY A 64 -6.11 8.52 -13.68
N PHE A 65 -6.13 7.29 -13.16
CA PHE A 65 -5.99 6.92 -11.76
C PHE A 65 -4.99 5.77 -11.62
N ALA A 66 -4.25 5.76 -10.51
CA ALA A 66 -3.34 4.67 -10.16
C ALA A 66 -4.07 3.45 -9.56
N ARG A 67 -5.38 3.57 -9.29
CA ARG A 67 -6.18 2.58 -8.56
C ARG A 67 -7.59 2.46 -9.13
N LEU A 68 -8.08 1.23 -9.27
CA LEU A 68 -9.45 0.95 -9.71
C LEU A 68 -10.50 1.47 -8.72
N ASP A 69 -10.34 1.20 -7.42
CA ASP A 69 -11.31 1.65 -6.40
C ASP A 69 -11.39 3.18 -6.30
N VAL A 70 -10.32 3.88 -6.65
CA VAL A 70 -10.31 5.36 -6.72
C VAL A 70 -11.06 5.83 -7.96
N LEU A 71 -10.92 5.12 -9.09
CA LEU A 71 -11.72 5.37 -10.29
C LEU A 71 -13.21 5.06 -10.06
N GLU A 72 -13.55 3.98 -9.35
CA GLU A 72 -14.95 3.61 -9.09
C GLU A 72 -15.69 4.62 -8.20
N ARG A 73 -14.97 5.33 -7.33
CA ARG A 73 -15.52 6.40 -6.48
C ARG A 73 -15.43 7.80 -7.12
N HIS A 74 -14.71 7.94 -8.23
CA HIS A 74 -14.49 9.21 -8.92
C HIS A 74 -15.74 9.64 -9.69
#